data_AF-A0A2T3AKV0-F1
#
_entry.id   AF-A0A2T3AKV0-F1
#
_cell.length_a   1.000
_cell.length_b   1.000
_cell.length_c   1.000
_cell.angle_alpha   90.00
_cell.angle_beta   90.00
_cell.angle_gamma   90.00
#
_symmetry.space_group_name_H-M   'P 1'
#
loop_
_entity.id
_entity.type
_entity.pdbx_description
1 polymer ?
#
loop_
_entity_poly.entity_id
_entity_poly.type
_entity_poly.pdbx_seq_one_letter_code
_entity_poly.pdbx_strand_id
1 'polypeptide(L)'
;MSDFLETVKAVEKMLSTVPAGALVTQDTLNSVSSQMSKQHTFASLAEAASALDQTRQVEGVKAHLIALRFVVATEDSLSREEGDAAAIQCLCDAVAATIAPKTSPEGGGDESTSYEEIAQRSYELAPYGLAILSECVKKHAAILSEDALLTVIAFLPPRSSLSPAAREHAKHSQGSPAYPWVNLEAIHFPEEIILQQYNASFSSKEDILVETILKGYLRPMFSKSKPNTITQSGRKAEFPDEHDPHRALEVENSEVKPWKYADHRAIAVLAWAVNEAEEELISKQWPLFIPVLLTLVDDGSTRVRAPGLAILCAFLLKFPSNILRDTGLTSVFEDAILPTLHFLPSLTPEEESIQLLDPAYTALLTLAKKTDAKASSGQYAGTRTTKSQLLDKILRDGIFSAYFHAKEHIRIVKVLCLHMSNIIHEMGIHAVKHLKDLIPMHSEIMTNPFAPLAPDTLRAALESLHAILTNCWPRLSTPAYQDELIKMLVVCFINIEEESKDDLVDIKKSIIKTAAIFMTASKTADKGGDNLNAKVKPLIAQEPLLAALFKQT
;
A
#
# COMPACT_ATOMS: atom_id res chain seq x y z
N MET A 1 21.92 -36.96 13.33
CA MET A 1 22.60 -36.01 12.42
C MET A 1 23.19 -36.66 11.15
N SER A 2 24.02 -37.72 11.23
CA SER A 2 24.63 -38.36 10.04
C SER A 2 23.62 -38.79 8.97
N ASP A 3 22.50 -39.38 9.38
CA ASP A 3 21.45 -39.87 8.46
C ASP A 3 20.69 -38.73 7.78
N PHE A 4 20.44 -37.62 8.49
CA PHE A 4 19.79 -36.46 7.89
C PHE A 4 20.71 -35.77 6.86
N LEU A 5 22.02 -35.77 7.10
CA LEU A 5 22.98 -35.19 6.16
C LEU A 5 23.08 -35.99 4.86
N GLU A 6 22.87 -37.31 4.90
CA GLU A 6 22.71 -38.13 3.69
C GLU A 6 21.45 -37.72 2.90
N THR A 7 20.35 -37.47 3.61
CA THR A 7 19.10 -36.96 3.02
C THR A 7 19.31 -35.61 2.33
N VAL A 8 20.02 -34.67 2.97
CA VAL A 8 20.39 -33.38 2.37
C VAL A 8 21.22 -33.56 1.10
N LYS A 9 22.26 -34.41 1.12
CA LYS A 9 23.11 -34.65 -0.07
C LYS A 9 22.33 -35.23 -1.25
N ALA A 10 21.35 -36.09 -0.99
CA ALA A 10 20.48 -36.61 -2.04
C ALA A 10 19.60 -35.51 -2.65
N VAL A 11 19.08 -34.60 -1.81
CA VAL A 11 18.33 -33.42 -2.27
C VAL A 11 19.21 -32.45 -3.06
N GLU A 12 20.44 -32.16 -2.61
CA GLU A 12 21.40 -31.33 -3.35
C GLU A 12 21.69 -31.89 -4.74
N LYS A 13 21.91 -33.21 -4.84
CA LYS A 13 22.10 -33.90 -6.11
C LYS A 13 20.88 -33.78 -7.01
N MET A 14 19.68 -33.89 -6.47
CA MET A 14 18.44 -33.69 -7.23
C MET A 14 18.30 -32.24 -7.70
N LEU A 15 18.54 -31.26 -6.84
CA LEU A 15 18.44 -29.83 -7.17
C LEU A 15 19.38 -29.44 -8.32
N SER A 16 20.54 -30.09 -8.45
CA SER A 16 21.45 -29.89 -9.60
C SER A 16 20.82 -30.24 -10.97
N THR A 17 19.69 -30.95 -10.99
CA THR A 17 18.96 -31.34 -12.21
C THR A 17 17.69 -30.53 -12.46
N VAL A 18 17.27 -29.70 -11.49
CA VAL A 18 16.08 -28.84 -11.58
C VAL A 18 16.50 -27.48 -12.17
N PRO A 19 15.76 -26.89 -13.12
CA PRO A 19 16.07 -25.56 -13.63
C PRO A 19 16.13 -24.51 -12.52
N ALA A 20 17.13 -23.63 -12.59
CA ALA A 20 17.28 -22.53 -11.63
C ALA A 20 15.99 -21.70 -11.55
N GLY A 21 15.46 -21.53 -10.35
CA GLY A 21 14.23 -20.76 -10.08
C GLY A 21 12.92 -21.54 -10.12
N ALA A 22 12.90 -22.83 -10.50
CA ALA A 22 11.68 -23.64 -10.41
C ALA A 22 11.40 -24.09 -8.97
N LEU A 23 10.14 -23.95 -8.52
CA LEU A 23 9.70 -24.56 -7.26
C LEU A 23 9.72 -26.08 -7.37
N VAL A 24 10.26 -26.74 -6.34
CA VAL A 24 10.24 -28.20 -6.25
C VAL A 24 8.80 -28.66 -6.05
N THR A 25 8.28 -29.40 -7.03
CA THR A 25 6.90 -29.92 -7.02
C THR A 25 6.76 -31.14 -6.11
N GLN A 26 5.53 -31.46 -5.72
CA GLN A 26 5.24 -32.66 -4.94
C GLN A 26 5.67 -33.94 -5.68
N ASP A 27 5.59 -33.96 -7.01
CA ASP A 27 6.04 -35.10 -7.82
C ASP A 27 7.55 -35.29 -7.76
N THR A 28 8.30 -34.19 -7.70
CA THR A 28 9.75 -34.20 -7.51
C THR A 28 10.11 -34.76 -6.14
N LEU A 29 9.38 -34.36 -5.08
CA LEU A 29 9.53 -34.90 -3.73
C LEU A 29 9.22 -36.41 -3.67
N ASN A 30 8.19 -36.87 -4.37
CA ASN A 30 7.79 -38.28 -4.42
C ASN A 30 8.87 -39.16 -5.07
N SER A 31 9.63 -38.65 -6.05
CA SER A 31 10.71 -39.40 -6.70
C SER A 31 11.89 -39.71 -5.77
N VAL A 32 12.18 -38.78 -4.85
CA VAL A 32 13.26 -38.90 -3.85
C VAL A 32 12.90 -39.88 -2.73
N SER A 33 11.60 -40.04 -2.45
CA SER A 33 11.08 -40.95 -1.42
C SER A 33 11.60 -42.39 -1.56
N SER A 34 11.75 -42.88 -2.80
CA SER A 34 12.26 -44.22 -3.08
C SER A 34 13.71 -44.47 -2.63
N GLN A 35 14.48 -43.41 -2.34
CA GLN A 35 15.89 -43.49 -1.96
C GLN A 35 16.13 -43.27 -0.46
N MET A 36 15.08 -43.01 0.32
CA MET A 36 15.18 -42.57 1.72
C MET A 36 14.49 -43.56 2.65
N SER A 37 15.26 -44.47 3.25
CA SER A 37 14.75 -45.60 4.03
C SER A 37 15.02 -45.51 5.54
N LYS A 38 15.27 -44.32 6.08
CA LYS A 38 15.65 -44.14 7.50
C LYS A 38 14.58 -43.35 8.26
N GLN A 39 14.24 -43.83 9.46
CA GLN A 39 13.36 -43.12 10.39
C GLN A 39 14.12 -41.99 11.09
N HIS A 40 13.49 -40.83 11.18
CA HIS A 40 13.99 -39.64 11.87
C HIS A 40 13.10 -39.32 13.08
N THR A 41 13.68 -38.70 14.10
CA THR A 41 12.95 -38.17 15.26
C THR A 41 12.81 -36.66 15.16
N PHE A 42 11.78 -36.07 15.77
CA PHE A 42 11.63 -34.60 15.83
C PHE A 42 12.83 -33.91 16.48
N ALA A 43 13.44 -34.52 17.50
CA ALA A 43 14.66 -34.00 18.12
C ALA A 43 15.82 -33.87 17.11
N SER A 44 16.00 -34.87 16.25
CA SER A 44 17.03 -34.84 15.20
C SER A 44 16.76 -33.80 14.12
N LEU A 45 15.49 -33.54 13.81
CA LEU A 45 15.08 -32.50 12.85
C LEU A 45 15.23 -31.10 13.44
N ALA A 46 14.90 -30.92 14.71
CA ALA A 46 15.10 -29.66 15.41
C ALA A 46 16.58 -29.27 15.46
N GLU A 47 17.47 -30.22 15.81
CA GLU A 47 18.92 -30.02 15.79
C GLU A 47 19.42 -29.62 14.39
N ALA A 48 18.95 -30.33 13.35
CA ALA A 48 19.30 -30.01 11.97
C ALA A 48 18.78 -28.63 11.52
N ALA A 49 17.57 -28.25 11.93
CA ALA A 49 17.00 -26.94 11.62
C ALA A 49 17.74 -25.81 12.34
N SER A 50 18.14 -26.00 13.60
CA SER A 50 18.94 -25.01 14.35
C SER A 50 20.33 -24.81 13.75
N ALA A 51 20.87 -25.78 13.01
CA ALA A 51 22.15 -25.65 12.32
C ALA A 51 22.08 -24.86 11.00
N LEU A 52 20.88 -24.53 10.49
CA LEU A 52 20.68 -23.86 9.20
C LEU A 52 21.37 -22.51 9.09
N ASP A 53 21.46 -21.75 10.18
CA ASP A 53 22.05 -20.40 10.18
C ASP A 53 23.58 -20.44 10.00
N GLN A 54 24.21 -21.60 10.25
CA GLN A 54 25.65 -21.78 9.99
C GLN A 54 25.97 -21.88 8.50
N THR A 55 25.00 -22.28 7.68
CA THR A 55 25.12 -22.37 6.21
C THR A 55 24.91 -20.99 5.57
N ARG A 56 26.01 -20.28 5.27
CA ARG A 56 25.95 -18.95 4.62
C ARG A 56 25.43 -18.96 3.18
N GLN A 57 25.36 -20.11 2.51
CA GLN A 57 24.91 -20.21 1.12
C GLN A 57 23.41 -20.55 1.04
N VAL A 58 22.65 -19.70 0.34
CA VAL A 58 21.18 -19.82 0.20
C VAL A 58 20.77 -21.17 -0.40
N GLU A 59 21.48 -21.67 -1.42
CA GLU A 59 21.20 -22.99 -2.02
C GLU A 59 21.38 -24.14 -1.03
N GLY A 60 22.37 -24.05 -0.14
CA GLY A 60 22.56 -25.04 0.93
C GLY A 60 21.40 -25.03 1.91
N VAL A 61 20.99 -23.85 2.37
CA VAL A 61 19.83 -23.69 3.28
C VAL A 61 18.55 -24.21 2.62
N LYS A 62 18.35 -23.89 1.34
CA LYS A 62 17.21 -24.36 0.54
C LYS A 62 17.16 -25.88 0.44
N ALA A 63 18.29 -26.54 0.17
CA ALA A 63 18.37 -28.00 0.12
C ALA A 63 17.99 -28.63 1.48
N HIS A 64 18.46 -28.04 2.58
CA HIS A 64 18.10 -28.51 3.92
C HIS A 64 16.61 -28.31 4.23
N LEU A 65 16.01 -27.17 3.86
CA LEU A 65 14.57 -26.95 4.05
C LEU A 65 13.73 -27.94 3.23
N ILE A 66 14.14 -28.25 1.99
CA ILE A 66 13.46 -29.26 1.17
C ILE A 66 13.56 -30.65 1.81
N ALA A 67 14.73 -31.01 2.33
CA ALA A 67 14.93 -32.25 3.08
C ALA A 67 14.05 -32.31 4.34
N LEU A 68 13.98 -31.24 5.14
CA LEU A 68 13.10 -31.15 6.30
C LEU A 68 11.63 -31.32 5.91
N ARG A 69 11.17 -30.60 4.88
CA ARG A 69 9.79 -30.70 4.37
C ARG A 69 9.44 -32.14 4.00
N PHE A 70 10.35 -32.82 3.32
CA PHE A 70 10.15 -34.21 2.92
C PHE A 70 9.91 -35.13 4.12
N VAL A 71 10.79 -35.06 5.12
CA VAL A 71 10.70 -35.92 6.32
C VAL A 71 9.45 -35.60 7.14
N VAL A 72 9.13 -34.31 7.32
CA VAL A 72 7.91 -33.89 8.05
C VAL A 72 6.63 -34.29 7.31
N ALA A 73 6.63 -34.28 5.96
CA ALA A 73 5.45 -34.62 5.19
C ALA A 73 5.17 -36.14 5.11
N THR A 74 6.19 -37.00 5.31
CA THR A 74 6.11 -38.44 5.08
C THR A 74 5.97 -39.21 6.39
N GLU A 75 4.78 -39.76 6.66
CA GLU A 75 4.46 -40.45 7.92
C GLU A 75 5.39 -41.63 8.24
N ASP A 76 5.79 -42.41 7.22
CA ASP A 76 6.67 -43.58 7.40
C ASP A 76 8.11 -43.21 7.81
N SER A 77 8.52 -41.95 7.57
CA SER A 77 9.87 -41.47 7.81
C SER A 77 10.07 -40.83 9.18
N LEU A 78 9.00 -40.65 9.96
CA LEU A 78 9.01 -39.86 11.18
C LEU A 78 8.41 -40.64 12.37
N SER A 79 9.25 -40.95 13.36
CA SER A 79 8.78 -41.56 14.59
C SER A 79 8.33 -40.48 15.57
N ARG A 80 7.05 -40.52 15.99
CA ARG A 80 6.50 -39.64 17.03
C ARG A 80 6.57 -40.31 18.40
N GLU A 81 7.22 -39.65 19.35
CA GLU A 81 7.33 -40.07 20.75
C GLU A 81 6.46 -39.21 21.67
N GLU A 82 6.06 -39.76 22.82
CA GLU A 82 5.41 -38.97 23.88
C GLU A 82 6.40 -37.94 24.43
N GLY A 83 6.16 -36.66 24.16
CA GLY A 83 7.03 -35.55 24.61
C GLY A 83 7.63 -34.70 23.48
N ASP A 84 7.40 -35.05 22.21
CA ASP A 84 7.95 -34.34 21.05
C ASP A 84 7.47 -32.89 20.87
N ALA A 85 6.50 -32.42 21.67
CA ALA A 85 5.96 -31.07 21.56
C ALA A 85 7.04 -29.98 21.60
N ALA A 86 8.03 -30.13 22.49
CA ALA A 86 9.16 -29.20 22.58
C ALA A 86 10.06 -29.26 21.34
N ALA A 87 10.33 -30.47 20.81
CA ALA A 87 11.14 -30.64 19.61
C ALA A 87 10.43 -30.09 18.35
N ILE A 88 9.11 -30.29 18.24
CA ILE A 88 8.29 -29.71 17.17
C ILE A 88 8.31 -28.19 17.24
N GLN A 89 8.19 -27.61 18.43
CA GLN A 89 8.28 -26.17 18.62
C GLN A 89 9.67 -25.64 18.23
N CYS A 90 10.76 -26.26 18.69
CA CYS A 90 12.12 -25.89 18.30
C CYS A 90 12.35 -25.98 16.79
N LEU A 91 11.82 -27.01 16.13
CA LEU A 91 11.85 -27.13 14.68
C LEU A 91 11.12 -25.97 14.00
N CYS A 92 9.90 -25.64 14.45
CA CYS A 92 9.12 -24.53 13.89
C CYS A 92 9.83 -23.18 14.09
N ASP A 93 10.39 -22.94 15.27
CA ASP A 93 11.10 -21.70 15.59
C ASP A 93 12.37 -21.54 14.75
N ALA A 94 13.14 -22.61 14.58
CA ALA A 94 14.34 -22.59 13.74
C ALA A 94 14.01 -22.36 12.25
N VAL A 95 12.95 -23.02 11.74
CA VAL A 95 12.49 -22.83 10.36
C VAL A 95 11.96 -21.41 10.16
N ALA A 96 11.16 -20.89 11.09
CA ALA A 96 10.66 -19.52 11.02
C ALA A 96 11.79 -18.50 11.07
N ALA A 97 12.76 -18.66 11.98
CA ALA A 97 13.93 -17.79 12.05
C ALA A 97 14.74 -17.78 10.74
N THR A 98 14.85 -18.93 10.07
CA THR A 98 15.60 -19.08 8.81
C THR A 98 14.97 -18.30 7.65
N ILE A 99 13.64 -18.22 7.59
CA ILE A 99 12.94 -17.52 6.50
C ILE A 99 12.61 -16.06 6.84
N ALA A 100 12.68 -15.66 8.11
CA ALA A 100 12.25 -14.35 8.56
C ALA A 100 13.02 -13.21 7.87
N PRO A 101 12.33 -12.14 7.38
CA PRO A 101 12.98 -10.97 6.82
C PRO A 101 13.53 -10.06 7.94
N LYS A 102 14.54 -10.56 8.65
CA LYS A 102 15.23 -9.87 9.75
C LYS A 102 16.73 -10.18 9.72
N THR A 103 17.54 -9.32 10.32
CA THR A 103 18.98 -9.56 10.48
C THR A 103 19.25 -10.68 11.50
N SER A 104 20.25 -11.54 11.24
CA SER A 104 20.65 -12.56 12.21
C SER A 104 21.34 -11.91 13.43
N PRO A 105 21.00 -12.33 14.67
CA PRO A 105 21.53 -11.73 15.90
C PRO A 105 23.04 -11.96 16.12
N GLU A 106 23.66 -12.95 15.45
CA GLU A 106 25.07 -13.31 15.63
C GLU A 106 26.03 -12.61 14.64
N GLY A 107 25.53 -11.73 13.79
CA GLY A 107 26.33 -10.84 12.95
C GLY A 107 26.90 -9.68 13.77
N GLY A 108 28.00 -9.90 14.48
CA GLY A 108 28.76 -8.83 15.10
C GLY A 108 29.17 -7.79 14.06
N GLY A 109 28.57 -6.60 14.11
CA GLY A 109 29.12 -5.35 13.60
C GLY A 109 29.48 -5.28 12.12
N ASP A 110 28.91 -6.12 11.24
CA ASP A 110 29.03 -5.90 9.81
C ASP A 110 27.78 -5.17 9.33
N GLU A 111 27.89 -3.86 9.14
CA GLU A 111 26.90 -2.96 8.53
C GLU A 111 26.61 -3.31 7.04
N SER A 112 26.84 -4.56 6.61
CA SER A 112 27.03 -4.92 5.20
C SER A 112 25.84 -5.58 4.53
N THR A 113 24.88 -6.15 5.27
CA THR A 113 23.72 -6.82 4.63
C THR A 113 22.61 -5.81 4.35
N SER A 114 22.37 -5.57 3.06
CA SER A 114 21.34 -4.63 2.59
C SER A 114 19.93 -5.18 2.80
N TYR A 115 18.95 -4.28 2.85
CA TYR A 115 17.52 -4.63 2.90
C TYR A 115 17.12 -5.54 1.73
N GLU A 116 17.65 -5.25 0.54
CA GLU A 116 17.40 -5.99 -0.69
C GLU A 116 17.91 -7.44 -0.60
N GLU A 117 19.08 -7.66 -0.01
CA GLU A 117 19.64 -9.01 0.20
C GLU A 117 18.81 -9.84 1.18
N ILE A 118 18.36 -9.21 2.28
CA ILE A 118 17.49 -9.88 3.27
C ILE A 118 16.16 -10.25 2.61
N ALA A 119 15.57 -9.31 1.88
CA ALA A 119 14.31 -9.54 1.17
C ALA A 119 14.43 -10.67 0.15
N GLN A 120 15.50 -10.69 -0.65
CA GLN A 120 15.75 -11.72 -1.66
C GLN A 120 15.95 -13.09 -1.02
N ARG A 121 16.76 -13.20 0.05
CA ARG A 121 16.95 -14.45 0.78
C ARG A 121 15.62 -14.97 1.34
N SER A 122 14.82 -14.12 1.97
CA SER A 122 13.51 -14.51 2.49
C SER A 122 12.56 -14.94 1.37
N TYR A 123 12.54 -14.23 0.23
CA TYR A 123 11.71 -14.57 -0.93
C TYR A 123 12.02 -15.99 -1.45
N GLU A 124 13.29 -16.36 -1.55
CA GLU A 124 13.72 -17.65 -2.08
C GLU A 124 13.44 -18.82 -1.12
N LEU A 125 13.58 -18.60 0.19
CA LEU A 125 13.45 -19.65 1.20
C LEU A 125 12.01 -19.85 1.72
N ALA A 126 11.20 -18.79 1.69
CA ALA A 126 9.85 -18.78 2.26
C ALA A 126 8.93 -19.91 1.76
N PRO A 127 8.86 -20.25 0.45
CA PRO A 127 8.00 -21.34 -0.02
C PRO A 127 8.28 -22.69 0.65
N TYR A 128 9.54 -22.95 1.01
CA TYR A 128 9.95 -24.19 1.65
C TYR A 128 9.71 -24.15 3.15
N GLY A 129 10.11 -23.06 3.82
CA GLY A 129 9.90 -22.91 5.26
C GLY A 129 8.43 -22.86 5.65
N LEU A 130 7.61 -22.08 4.92
CA LEU A 130 6.16 -22.00 5.17
C LEU A 130 5.46 -23.34 4.93
N ALA A 131 5.91 -24.12 3.95
CA ALA A 131 5.37 -25.46 3.73
C ALA A 131 5.66 -26.40 4.92
N ILE A 132 6.87 -26.38 5.49
CA ILE A 132 7.20 -27.15 6.69
C ILE A 132 6.30 -26.73 7.86
N LEU A 133 6.15 -25.42 8.08
CA LEU A 133 5.30 -24.89 9.16
C LEU A 133 3.84 -25.32 8.97
N SER A 134 3.32 -25.29 7.74
CA SER A 134 1.95 -25.76 7.46
C SER A 134 1.80 -27.25 7.80
N GLU A 135 2.74 -28.10 7.39
CA GLU A 135 2.71 -29.53 7.71
C GLU A 135 2.80 -29.78 9.23
N CYS A 136 3.68 -29.08 9.95
CA CYS A 136 3.79 -29.15 11.41
C CYS A 136 2.48 -28.79 12.12
N VAL A 137 1.84 -27.71 11.69
CA VAL A 137 0.57 -27.27 12.29
C VAL A 137 -0.57 -28.21 11.94
N LYS A 138 -0.65 -28.67 10.68
CA LYS A 138 -1.76 -29.49 10.17
C LYS A 138 -1.72 -30.94 10.63
N LYS A 139 -0.55 -31.60 10.54
CA LYS A 139 -0.40 -33.03 10.84
C LYS A 139 0.01 -33.28 12.29
N HIS A 140 0.76 -32.35 12.88
CA HIS A 140 1.38 -32.54 14.18
C HIS A 140 0.84 -31.62 15.27
N ALA A 141 -0.19 -30.82 14.96
CA ALA A 141 -0.85 -29.90 15.89
C ALA A 141 0.15 -28.97 16.60
N ALA A 142 1.18 -28.51 15.88
CA ALA A 142 2.17 -27.60 16.41
C ALA A 142 1.52 -26.26 16.83
N ILE A 143 1.86 -25.78 18.03
CA ILE A 143 1.56 -24.42 18.48
C ILE A 143 2.81 -23.58 18.24
N LEU A 144 2.68 -22.53 17.43
CA LEU A 144 3.81 -21.68 17.07
C LEU A 144 4.16 -20.72 18.21
N SER A 145 5.45 -20.42 18.38
CA SER A 145 5.88 -19.31 19.23
C SER A 145 5.41 -17.97 18.67
N GLU A 146 5.46 -16.92 19.50
CA GLU A 146 5.13 -15.56 19.07
C GLU A 146 6.01 -15.10 17.90
N ASP A 147 7.32 -15.36 17.94
CA ASP A 147 8.24 -14.95 16.85
C ASP A 147 8.00 -15.73 15.55
N ALA A 148 7.67 -17.02 15.64
CA ALA A 148 7.29 -17.82 14.50
C ALA A 148 5.97 -17.32 13.88
N LEU A 149 4.98 -16.99 14.72
CA LEU A 149 3.71 -16.43 14.27
C LEU A 149 3.90 -15.06 13.57
N LEU A 150 4.73 -14.17 14.14
CA LEU A 150 5.07 -12.88 13.51
C LEU A 150 5.72 -13.06 12.14
N THR A 151 6.57 -14.08 12.00
CA THR A 151 7.19 -14.44 10.72
C THR A 151 6.15 -14.88 9.70
N VAL A 152 5.23 -15.78 10.08
CA VAL A 152 4.14 -16.24 9.21
C VAL A 152 3.26 -15.06 8.77
N ILE A 153 2.90 -14.17 9.70
CA ILE A 153 2.11 -12.96 9.41
C ILE A 153 2.82 -12.06 8.39
N ALA A 154 4.14 -11.91 8.48
CA ALA A 154 4.90 -11.05 7.57
C ALA A 154 4.88 -11.51 6.11
N PHE A 155 4.49 -12.76 5.84
CA PHE A 155 4.31 -13.30 4.48
C PHE A 155 2.89 -13.16 3.93
N LEU A 156 1.95 -12.57 4.70
CA LEU A 156 0.62 -12.22 4.19
C LEU A 156 0.64 -10.82 3.55
N PRO A 157 0.29 -10.68 2.27
CA PRO A 157 0.07 -9.36 1.70
C PRO A 157 -1.20 -8.72 2.30
N PRO A 158 -1.25 -7.39 2.43
CA PRO A 158 -2.45 -6.70 2.89
C PRO A 158 -3.61 -6.97 1.94
N ARG A 159 -4.75 -7.45 2.47
CA ARG A 159 -5.96 -7.77 1.68
C ARG A 159 -6.49 -6.57 0.88
N SER A 160 -6.20 -5.35 1.30
CA SER A 160 -6.56 -4.09 0.66
C SER A 160 -5.67 -3.67 -0.53
N SER A 161 -4.48 -4.29 -0.70
CA SER A 161 -3.47 -3.87 -1.69
C SER A 161 -3.58 -4.56 -3.05
N LEU A 162 -4.44 -5.57 -3.17
CA LEU A 162 -4.49 -6.41 -4.36
C LEU A 162 -5.77 -6.14 -5.16
N SER A 163 -5.74 -5.09 -5.98
CA SER A 163 -6.64 -5.04 -7.14
C SER A 163 -6.37 -6.28 -8.03
N PRO A 164 -7.35 -6.80 -8.79
CA PRO A 164 -7.12 -7.92 -9.70
C PRO A 164 -5.95 -7.66 -10.67
N ALA A 165 -5.75 -6.41 -11.09
CA ALA A 165 -4.62 -5.97 -11.92
C ALA A 165 -3.28 -5.99 -11.18
N ALA A 166 -3.23 -5.60 -9.90
CA ALA A 166 -2.02 -5.68 -9.07
C ALA A 166 -1.59 -7.14 -8.81
N ARG A 167 -2.56 -8.07 -8.68
CA ARG A 167 -2.27 -9.52 -8.63
C ARG A 167 -1.63 -10.03 -9.91
N GLU A 168 -2.05 -9.51 -11.05
CA GLU A 168 -1.54 -9.95 -12.36
C GLU A 168 -0.16 -9.35 -12.68
N HIS A 169 0.09 -8.11 -12.28
CA HIS A 169 1.41 -7.49 -12.40
C HIS A 169 2.44 -8.13 -11.45
N ALA A 170 2.04 -8.40 -10.20
CA ALA A 170 2.90 -9.05 -9.20
C ALA A 170 3.21 -10.52 -9.49
N LYS A 171 2.49 -11.18 -10.42
CA LYS A 171 2.87 -12.49 -10.96
C LYS A 171 4.09 -12.42 -11.88
N HIS A 172 4.35 -11.26 -12.49
CA HIS A 172 5.44 -11.07 -13.45
C HIS A 172 6.65 -10.32 -12.83
N SER A 173 6.48 -9.69 -11.66
CA SER A 173 7.58 -9.14 -10.86
C SER A 173 8.00 -10.11 -9.76
N GLN A 174 9.28 -10.13 -9.37
CA GLN A 174 9.78 -10.89 -8.22
C GLN A 174 9.27 -10.28 -6.90
N GLY A 175 7.98 -10.44 -6.59
CA GLY A 175 7.33 -9.96 -5.36
C GLY A 175 6.57 -8.63 -5.49
N SER A 176 5.98 -8.20 -4.38
CA SER A 176 5.27 -6.92 -4.25
C SER A 176 6.27 -5.79 -3.95
N PRO A 177 6.18 -4.60 -4.58
CA PRO A 177 7.08 -3.48 -4.29
C PRO A 177 7.10 -3.06 -2.81
N ALA A 178 5.98 -3.28 -2.10
CA ALA A 178 5.86 -2.97 -0.67
C ALA A 178 6.35 -4.10 0.25
N TYR A 179 6.38 -5.34 -0.25
CA TYR A 179 6.75 -6.55 0.51
C TYR A 179 7.57 -7.47 -0.39
N PRO A 180 8.84 -7.12 -0.66
CA PRO A 180 9.67 -7.80 -1.65
C PRO A 180 9.95 -9.27 -1.30
N TRP A 181 9.87 -9.66 -0.03
CA TRP A 181 10.02 -11.04 0.42
C TRP A 181 8.79 -11.93 0.21
N VAL A 182 7.65 -11.39 -0.23
CA VAL A 182 6.41 -12.17 -0.38
C VAL A 182 6.38 -12.85 -1.75
N ASN A 183 6.37 -14.18 -1.74
CA ASN A 183 6.11 -15.00 -2.93
C ASN A 183 4.61 -15.35 -3.03
N LEU A 184 3.94 -14.84 -4.05
CA LEU A 184 2.48 -15.02 -4.23
C LEU A 184 2.06 -16.47 -4.51
N GLU A 185 2.95 -17.33 -5.00
CA GLU A 185 2.64 -18.75 -5.20
C GLU A 185 2.54 -19.51 -3.87
N ALA A 186 3.26 -19.03 -2.84
CA ALA A 186 3.32 -19.62 -1.51
C ALA A 186 2.33 -19.01 -0.51
N ILE A 187 1.48 -18.05 -0.92
CA ILE A 187 0.58 -17.31 -0.03
C ILE A 187 -0.46 -18.18 0.70
N HIS A 188 -0.80 -19.33 0.14
CA HIS A 188 -1.78 -20.24 0.73
C HIS A 188 -1.29 -20.86 2.05
N PHE A 189 0.02 -21.04 2.23
CA PHE A 189 0.60 -21.58 3.45
C PHE A 189 0.36 -20.69 4.68
N PRO A 190 0.74 -19.39 4.70
CA PRO A 190 0.52 -18.54 5.86
C PRO A 190 -0.96 -18.35 6.19
N GLU A 191 -1.85 -18.32 5.19
CA GLU A 191 -3.31 -18.28 5.42
C GLU A 191 -3.80 -19.54 6.15
N GLU A 192 -3.39 -20.72 5.69
CA GLU A 192 -3.72 -22.00 6.33
C GLU A 192 -3.17 -22.06 7.76
N ILE A 193 -1.90 -21.70 7.96
CA ILE A 193 -1.24 -21.71 9.27
C ILE A 193 -2.00 -20.84 10.27
N ILE A 194 -2.32 -19.59 9.91
CA ILE A 194 -2.98 -18.65 10.82
C ILE A 194 -4.38 -19.14 11.19
N LEU A 195 -5.15 -19.66 10.22
CA LEU A 195 -6.47 -20.24 10.49
C LEU A 195 -6.38 -21.42 11.46
N GLN A 196 -5.39 -22.29 11.30
CA GLN A 196 -5.18 -23.42 12.21
C GLN A 196 -4.72 -22.96 13.61
N GLN A 197 -3.82 -21.97 13.70
CA GLN A 197 -3.39 -21.42 14.99
C GLN A 197 -4.56 -20.79 15.75
N TYR A 198 -5.50 -20.11 15.07
CA TYR A 198 -6.71 -19.61 15.72
C TYR A 198 -7.63 -20.70 16.24
N ASN A 199 -7.75 -21.82 15.53
CA ASN A 199 -8.56 -22.95 15.98
C ASN A 199 -7.91 -23.74 17.11
N ALA A 200 -6.57 -23.80 17.14
CA ALA A 200 -5.79 -24.55 18.12
C ALA A 200 -5.47 -23.74 19.38
N SER A 201 -5.36 -22.42 19.28
CA SER A 201 -5.07 -21.55 20.43
C SER A 201 -6.29 -21.40 21.33
N PHE A 202 -6.07 -21.51 22.65
CA PHE A 202 -7.08 -21.17 23.65
C PHE A 202 -7.25 -19.66 23.84
N SER A 203 -6.33 -18.85 23.30
CA SER A 203 -6.38 -17.39 23.38
C SER A 203 -7.32 -16.83 22.32
N SER A 204 -8.07 -15.79 22.67
CA SER A 204 -8.92 -15.11 21.69
C SER A 204 -8.06 -14.41 20.64
N LYS A 205 -8.61 -14.24 19.43
CA LYS A 205 -7.97 -13.44 18.36
C LYS A 205 -7.61 -12.02 18.85
N GLU A 206 -8.44 -11.45 19.72
CA GLU A 206 -8.20 -10.14 20.33
C GLU A 206 -6.96 -10.15 21.24
N ASP A 207 -6.76 -11.20 22.05
CA ASP A 207 -5.60 -11.32 22.92
C ASP A 207 -4.29 -11.40 22.13
N ILE A 208 -4.25 -12.19 21.04
CA ILE A 208 -3.08 -12.27 20.16
C ILE A 208 -2.78 -10.90 19.53
N LEU A 209 -3.81 -10.20 19.05
CA LEU A 209 -3.64 -8.86 18.48
C LEU A 209 -3.11 -7.87 19.51
N VAL A 210 -3.66 -7.85 20.73
CA VAL A 210 -3.35 -6.83 21.73
C VAL A 210 -2.06 -7.15 22.49
N GLU A 211 -1.98 -8.32 23.11
CA GLU A 211 -0.87 -8.66 24.01
C GLU A 211 0.38 -9.05 23.22
N THR A 212 0.28 -9.96 22.26
CA THR A 212 1.44 -10.42 21.49
C THR A 212 1.89 -9.36 20.47
N ILE A 213 0.97 -8.86 19.64
CA ILE A 213 1.37 -8.02 18.50
C ILE A 213 1.52 -6.55 18.87
N LEU A 214 0.48 -5.90 19.39
CA LEU A 214 0.52 -4.46 19.66
C LEU A 214 1.42 -4.13 20.84
N LYS A 215 1.28 -4.85 21.96
CA LYS A 215 2.05 -4.60 23.19
C LYS A 215 3.40 -5.32 23.22
N GLY A 216 3.44 -6.58 22.83
CA GLY A 216 4.63 -7.44 22.90
C GLY A 216 5.65 -7.15 21.80
N TYR A 217 5.20 -6.79 20.60
CA TYR A 217 6.07 -6.60 19.45
C TYR A 217 6.16 -5.15 18.97
N LEU A 218 5.06 -4.56 18.47
CA LEU A 218 5.11 -3.25 17.81
C LEU A 218 5.48 -2.12 18.78
N ARG A 219 4.90 -2.06 19.98
CA ARG A 219 5.20 -0.99 20.93
C ARG A 219 6.68 -0.92 21.32
N PRO A 220 7.36 -2.02 21.72
CA PRO A 220 8.80 -2.02 21.99
C PRO A 220 9.62 -1.56 20.78
N MET A 221 9.29 -2.08 19.60
CA MET A 221 10.02 -1.80 18.36
C MET A 221 10.01 -0.32 17.99
N PHE A 222 8.91 0.40 18.25
CA PHE A 222 8.76 1.82 17.90
C PHE A 222 8.99 2.79 19.06
N SER A 223 9.34 2.29 20.26
CA SER A 223 9.43 3.08 21.49
C SER A 223 10.40 4.26 21.41
N LYS A 224 11.54 4.08 20.72
CA LYS A 224 12.58 5.10 20.52
C LYS A 224 12.30 6.05 19.34
N SER A 225 11.44 5.66 18.41
CA SER A 225 11.14 6.41 17.17
C SER A 225 9.81 7.16 17.23
N LYS A 226 9.26 7.34 18.43
CA LYS A 226 7.95 7.96 18.63
C LYS A 226 7.96 9.45 18.22
N PRO A 227 6.93 9.94 17.51
CA PRO A 227 6.80 11.37 17.19
C PRO A 227 6.52 12.24 18.42
N ASN A 228 7.10 13.44 18.44
CA ASN A 228 6.90 14.44 19.51
C ASN A 228 5.55 15.18 19.40
N THR A 229 4.84 15.02 18.28
CA THR A 229 3.52 15.64 18.02
C THR A 229 2.39 15.00 18.83
N ILE A 230 2.66 13.89 19.52
CA ILE A 230 1.69 13.13 20.30
C ILE A 230 2.15 12.80 21.73
N THR A 231 1.20 12.80 22.67
CA THR A 231 1.42 12.41 24.06
C THR A 231 1.64 10.89 24.19
N GLN A 232 2.01 10.40 25.38
CA GLN A 232 2.14 8.95 25.62
C GLN A 232 0.82 8.18 25.39
N SER A 233 -0.33 8.85 25.51
CA SER A 233 -1.65 8.27 25.21
C SER A 233 -2.06 8.41 23.74
N GLY A 234 -1.15 8.86 22.86
CA GLY A 234 -1.40 9.02 21.43
C GLY A 234 -2.25 10.23 21.05
N ARG A 235 -2.64 11.09 22.00
CA ARG A 235 -3.38 12.33 21.72
C ARG A 235 -2.44 13.40 21.17
N LYS A 236 -2.97 14.41 20.48
CA LYS A 236 -2.19 15.60 20.07
C LYS A 236 -1.47 16.20 21.29
N ALA A 237 -0.16 16.46 21.16
CA ALA A 237 0.61 17.17 22.17
C ALA A 237 0.29 18.67 22.11
N GLU A 238 -0.05 19.27 23.25
CA GLU A 238 -0.31 20.72 23.36
C GLU A 238 0.99 21.53 23.38
N PHE A 239 2.05 20.93 23.92
CA PHE A 239 3.41 21.46 23.95
C PHE A 239 4.35 20.38 23.39
N PRO A 240 4.48 20.26 22.06
CA PRO A 240 5.49 19.38 21.49
C PRO A 240 6.88 19.87 21.93
N ASP A 241 7.76 18.95 22.32
CA ASP A 241 9.17 19.28 22.59
C ASP A 241 9.74 20.05 21.40
N GLU A 242 10.54 21.10 21.66
CA GLU A 242 11.12 21.94 20.62
C GLU A 242 11.77 21.05 19.55
N HIS A 243 11.49 21.38 18.28
CA HIS A 243 11.99 20.65 17.13
C HIS A 243 13.52 20.73 17.17
N ASP A 244 14.19 19.69 17.65
CA ASP A 244 15.64 19.61 17.58
C ASP A 244 16.01 19.49 16.09
N PRO A 245 16.57 20.54 15.46
CA PRO A 245 16.92 20.50 14.05
C PRO A 245 18.01 19.45 13.76
N HIS A 246 18.70 18.96 14.79
CA HIS A 246 19.71 17.91 14.67
C HIS A 246 19.13 16.50 14.73
N ARG A 247 17.87 16.29 15.13
CA ARG A 247 17.23 14.96 15.10
C ARG A 247 17.14 14.39 13.68
N ALA A 248 16.97 15.25 12.67
CA ALA A 248 17.02 14.83 11.25
C ALA A 248 18.44 14.45 10.77
N LEU A 249 19.47 14.79 11.56
CA LEU A 249 20.88 14.46 11.31
C LEU A 249 21.37 13.31 12.21
N GLU A 250 20.52 12.78 13.10
CA GLU A 250 20.83 11.58 13.86
C GLU A 250 20.98 10.40 12.90
N VAL A 251 22.05 9.63 13.07
CA VAL A 251 22.32 8.45 12.26
C VAL A 251 21.20 7.44 12.50
N GLU A 252 20.36 7.24 11.49
CA GLU A 252 19.33 6.21 11.51
C GLU A 252 20.00 4.83 11.44
N ASN A 253 19.94 4.08 12.55
CA ASN A 253 20.51 2.74 12.65
C ASN A 253 19.55 1.77 13.35
N SER A 254 19.99 0.51 13.49
CA SER A 254 19.22 -0.55 14.17
C SER A 254 19.00 -0.30 15.66
N GLU A 255 19.81 0.53 16.32
CA GLU A 255 19.63 0.86 17.74
C GLU A 255 18.49 1.86 17.98
N VAL A 256 18.28 2.79 17.03
CA VAL A 256 17.26 3.84 17.10
C VAL A 256 15.96 3.43 16.39
N LYS A 257 16.07 2.74 15.24
CA LYS A 257 14.96 2.26 14.41
C LYS A 257 15.09 0.75 14.12
N PRO A 258 14.99 -0.13 15.13
CA PRO A 258 15.12 -1.58 14.92
C PRO A 258 14.07 -2.13 13.95
N TRP A 259 12.87 -1.53 13.91
CA TRP A 259 11.79 -1.87 12.97
C TRP A 259 12.11 -1.60 11.50
N LYS A 260 13.11 -0.76 11.23
CA LYS A 260 13.52 -0.37 9.87
C LYS A 260 14.78 -1.11 9.43
N TYR A 261 15.74 -1.30 10.34
CA TYR A 261 17.09 -1.79 10.00
C TYR A 261 17.43 -3.17 10.56
N ALA A 262 16.65 -3.72 11.50
CA ALA A 262 16.92 -5.04 12.08
C ALA A 262 15.80 -6.04 11.78
N ASP A 263 14.54 -5.64 11.94
CA ASP A 263 13.40 -6.52 11.74
C ASP A 263 12.39 -5.89 10.79
N HIS A 264 12.42 -6.33 9.53
CA HIS A 264 11.59 -5.76 8.46
C HIS A 264 10.15 -6.28 8.48
N ARG A 265 9.81 -7.22 9.39
CA ARG A 265 8.44 -7.75 9.55
C ARG A 265 7.47 -6.69 10.08
N ALA A 266 7.95 -5.67 10.79
CA ALA A 266 7.15 -4.71 11.53
C ALA A 266 6.03 -4.05 10.70
N ILE A 267 6.32 -3.63 9.46
CA ILE A 267 5.34 -2.96 8.59
C ILE A 267 4.26 -3.94 8.13
N ALA A 268 4.63 -5.17 7.76
CA ALA A 268 3.69 -6.22 7.36
C ALA A 268 2.79 -6.64 8.52
N VAL A 269 3.37 -6.82 9.72
CA VAL A 269 2.63 -7.16 10.93
C VAL A 269 1.65 -6.05 11.32
N LEU A 270 2.04 -4.77 11.23
CA LEU A 270 1.11 -3.66 11.45
C LEU A 270 -0.03 -3.65 10.43
N ALA A 271 0.27 -3.85 9.14
CA ALA A 271 -0.75 -3.92 8.10
C ALA A 271 -1.76 -5.03 8.37
N TRP A 272 -1.28 -6.20 8.78
CA TRP A 272 -2.14 -7.31 9.19
C TRP A 272 -2.96 -6.96 10.43
N ALA A 273 -2.35 -6.37 11.47
CA ALA A 273 -3.06 -6.00 12.70
C ALA A 273 -4.20 -5.01 12.44
N VAL A 274 -3.98 -4.00 11.59
CA VAL A 274 -5.02 -3.05 11.18
C VAL A 274 -6.14 -3.73 10.38
N ASN A 275 -5.81 -4.70 9.52
CA ASN A 275 -6.80 -5.43 8.73
C ASN A 275 -7.64 -6.39 9.57
N GLU A 276 -7.04 -7.06 10.56
CA GLU A 276 -7.73 -8.02 11.42
C GLU A 276 -8.48 -7.37 12.59
N ALA A 277 -8.08 -6.17 13.01
CA ALA A 277 -8.76 -5.43 14.06
C ALA A 277 -10.14 -4.94 13.61
N GLU A 278 -11.16 -5.21 14.41
CA GLU A 278 -12.51 -4.68 14.22
C GLU A 278 -12.62 -3.24 14.72
N GLU A 279 -13.68 -2.53 14.31
CA GLU A 279 -13.91 -1.13 14.73
C GLU A 279 -13.96 -1.00 16.26
N GLU A 280 -14.54 -1.98 16.97
CA GLU A 280 -14.58 -1.99 18.43
C GLU A 280 -13.20 -2.05 19.06
N LEU A 281 -12.32 -2.92 18.55
CA LEU A 281 -10.95 -3.07 19.04
C LEU A 281 -10.15 -1.80 18.77
N ILE A 282 -10.24 -1.26 17.55
CA ILE A 282 -9.61 0.01 17.17
C ILE A 282 -10.09 1.14 18.09
N SER A 283 -11.40 1.21 18.38
CA SER A 283 -11.96 2.22 19.29
C SER A 283 -11.38 2.15 20.71
N LYS A 284 -11.03 0.95 21.20
CA LYS A 284 -10.47 0.74 22.54
C LYS A 284 -8.95 0.92 22.58
N GLN A 285 -8.25 0.42 21.56
CA GLN A 285 -6.79 0.26 21.56
C GLN A 285 -6.05 1.20 20.60
N TRP A 286 -6.73 2.18 20.01
CA TRP A 286 -6.11 3.16 19.12
C TRP A 286 -4.80 3.79 19.63
N PRO A 287 -4.56 4.05 20.93
CA PRO A 287 -3.29 4.62 21.40
C PRO A 287 -2.07 3.75 21.07
N LEU A 288 -2.25 2.44 20.83
CA LEU A 288 -1.19 1.52 20.43
C LEU A 288 -0.88 1.61 18.93
N PHE A 289 -1.82 2.08 18.10
CA PHE A 289 -1.63 2.21 16.65
C PHE A 289 -1.04 3.56 16.25
N ILE A 290 -1.51 4.66 16.85
CA ILE A 290 -1.17 6.03 16.41
C ILE A 290 0.33 6.30 16.35
N PRO A 291 1.14 5.98 17.39
CA PRO A 291 2.58 6.24 17.33
C PRO A 291 3.25 5.53 16.17
N VAL A 292 2.91 4.25 15.96
CA VAL A 292 3.48 3.42 14.90
C VAL A 292 3.09 3.96 13.53
N LEU A 293 1.81 4.29 13.31
CA LEU A 293 1.31 4.84 12.05
C LEU A 293 1.99 6.18 11.69
N LEU A 294 2.11 7.09 12.66
CA LEU A 294 2.75 8.38 12.43
C LEU A 294 4.26 8.22 12.18
N THR A 295 4.96 7.34 12.90
CA THR A 295 6.38 7.06 12.62
C THR A 295 6.59 6.58 11.18
N LEU A 296 5.72 5.71 10.65
CA LEU A 296 5.83 5.23 9.27
C LEU A 296 5.52 6.34 8.26
N VAL A 297 4.48 7.14 8.51
CA VAL A 297 4.08 8.24 7.62
C VAL A 297 5.09 9.39 7.65
N ASP A 298 5.82 9.59 8.74
CA ASP A 298 6.86 10.62 8.85
C ASP A 298 8.21 10.19 8.27
N ASP A 299 8.41 8.91 7.96
CA ASP A 299 9.69 8.42 7.44
C ASP A 299 10.02 9.00 6.06
N GLY A 300 11.31 9.26 5.80
CA GLY A 300 11.78 9.84 4.54
C GLY A 300 11.90 8.83 3.39
N SER A 301 11.90 7.52 3.68
CA SER A 301 12.06 6.49 2.66
C SER A 301 10.72 6.11 2.03
N THR A 302 10.63 6.14 0.71
CA THR A 302 9.45 5.71 -0.08
C THR A 302 8.96 4.32 0.32
N ARG A 303 9.87 3.35 0.49
CA ARG A 303 9.56 1.95 0.89
C ARG A 303 8.88 1.82 2.26
N VAL A 304 8.97 2.85 3.12
CA VAL A 304 8.33 2.89 4.44
C VAL A 304 7.09 3.77 4.41
N ARG A 305 7.22 4.98 3.84
CA ARG A 305 6.17 5.99 3.82
C ARG A 305 4.96 5.56 3.00
N ALA A 306 5.15 5.01 1.81
CA ALA A 306 4.04 4.60 0.95
C ALA A 306 3.18 3.48 1.59
N PRO A 307 3.75 2.37 2.11
CA PRO A 307 2.99 1.40 2.89
C PRO A 307 2.37 2.02 4.16
N GLY A 308 3.09 2.89 4.87
CA GLY A 308 2.58 3.61 6.04
C GLY A 308 1.30 4.38 5.76
N LEU A 309 1.25 5.11 4.64
CA LEU A 309 0.07 5.84 4.18
C LEU A 309 -1.11 4.92 3.83
N ALA A 310 -0.83 3.80 3.16
CA ALA A 310 -1.86 2.80 2.83
C ALA A 310 -2.46 2.15 4.09
N ILE A 311 -1.61 1.80 5.06
CA ILE A 311 -2.04 1.25 6.35
C ILE A 311 -2.84 2.30 7.15
N LEU A 312 -2.38 3.56 7.17
CA LEU A 312 -3.11 4.65 7.81
C LEU A 312 -4.49 4.84 7.18
N CYS A 313 -4.61 4.76 5.86
CA CYS A 313 -5.90 4.83 5.19
C CYS A 313 -6.83 3.68 5.64
N ALA A 314 -6.33 2.44 5.68
CA ALA A 314 -7.09 1.28 6.15
C ALA A 314 -7.53 1.44 7.61
N PHE A 315 -6.67 1.99 8.46
CA PHE A 315 -6.99 2.32 9.85
C PHE A 315 -8.09 3.38 9.93
N LEU A 316 -7.96 4.49 9.19
CA LEU A 316 -8.93 5.60 9.19
C LEU A 316 -10.33 5.16 8.77
N LEU A 317 -10.45 4.19 7.84
CA LEU A 317 -11.74 3.64 7.43
C LEU A 317 -12.51 3.01 8.61
N LYS A 318 -11.80 2.35 9.53
CA LYS A 318 -12.37 1.73 10.73
C LYS A 318 -12.35 2.64 11.96
N PHE A 319 -11.59 3.73 11.93
CA PHE A 319 -11.42 4.62 13.06
C PHE A 319 -12.70 5.45 13.32
N PRO A 320 -13.19 5.54 14.57
CA PRO A 320 -14.41 6.29 14.87
C PRO A 320 -14.24 7.81 14.71
N SER A 321 -15.14 8.42 13.94
CA SER A 321 -15.11 9.87 13.67
C SER A 321 -15.22 10.74 14.93
N ASN A 322 -15.94 10.29 15.96
CA ASN A 322 -16.05 11.01 17.23
C ASN A 322 -14.69 11.07 17.94
N ILE A 323 -13.96 9.95 18.03
CA ILE A 323 -12.63 9.93 18.65
C ILE A 323 -11.66 10.82 17.87
N LEU A 324 -11.67 10.73 16.54
CA LEU A 324 -10.83 11.56 15.66
C LEU A 324 -11.03 13.07 15.90
N ARG A 325 -12.30 13.49 16.06
CA ARG A 325 -12.68 14.88 16.32
C ARG A 325 -12.36 15.33 17.74
N ASP A 326 -12.56 14.47 18.72
CA ASP A 326 -12.49 14.82 20.14
C ASP A 326 -11.04 14.77 20.68
N THR A 327 -10.12 14.11 19.98
CA THR A 327 -8.70 13.97 20.37
C THR A 327 -7.74 14.93 19.65
N GLY A 328 -8.22 15.69 18.66
CA GLY A 328 -7.37 16.58 17.86
C GLY A 328 -6.49 15.87 16.81
N LEU A 329 -6.64 14.55 16.68
CA LEU A 329 -5.86 13.71 15.76
C LEU A 329 -6.04 14.08 14.28
N THR A 330 -7.14 14.74 13.90
CA THR A 330 -7.32 15.24 12.53
C THR A 330 -6.14 16.10 12.09
N SER A 331 -5.76 17.09 12.90
CA SER A 331 -4.63 17.96 12.57
C SER A 331 -3.29 17.25 12.58
N VAL A 332 -3.11 16.26 13.48
CA VAL A 332 -1.87 15.48 13.56
C VAL A 332 -1.66 14.66 12.28
N PHE A 333 -2.71 13.98 11.79
CA PHE A 333 -2.64 13.25 10.53
C PHE A 333 -2.48 14.17 9.33
N GLU A 334 -3.15 15.33 9.34
CA GLU A 334 -2.99 16.34 8.29
C GLU A 334 -1.53 16.78 8.18
N ASP A 335 -0.91 17.16 9.30
CA ASP A 335 0.47 17.65 9.35
C ASP A 335 1.49 16.56 8.96
N ALA A 336 1.20 15.28 9.26
CA ALA A 336 2.05 14.15 8.86
C ALA A 336 1.92 13.79 7.37
N ILE A 337 0.69 13.83 6.80
CA ILE A 337 0.45 13.36 5.43
C ILE A 337 0.76 14.44 4.39
N LEU A 338 0.34 15.69 4.60
CA LEU A 338 0.44 16.77 3.59
C LEU A 338 1.84 17.01 3.01
N PRO A 339 2.95 16.93 3.78
CA PRO A 339 4.29 17.07 3.23
C PRO A 339 4.56 16.08 2.08
N THR A 340 3.93 14.90 2.10
CA THR A 340 4.06 13.88 1.04
C THR A 340 3.63 14.40 -0.33
N LEU A 341 2.71 15.36 -0.41
CA LEU A 341 2.24 15.93 -1.67
C LEU A 341 3.32 16.72 -2.43
N HIS A 342 4.45 17.01 -1.77
CA HIS A 342 5.59 17.74 -2.33
C HIS A 342 6.77 16.82 -2.71
N PHE A 343 6.63 15.50 -2.60
CA PHE A 343 7.62 14.53 -3.07
C PHE A 343 7.50 14.41 -4.60
N LEU A 344 8.03 15.40 -5.31
CA LEU A 344 7.87 15.59 -6.75
C LEU A 344 9.19 15.35 -7.52
N PRO A 345 9.12 15.09 -8.84
CA PRO A 345 10.26 14.80 -9.73
C PRO A 345 11.51 15.68 -9.63
N SER A 346 11.38 16.92 -9.16
CA SER A 346 12.51 17.82 -8.94
C SER A 346 13.50 17.33 -7.87
N LEU A 347 13.03 16.57 -6.89
CA LEU A 347 13.83 16.03 -5.77
C LEU A 347 13.63 14.53 -5.54
N THR A 348 12.53 13.96 -6.03
CA THR A 348 12.15 12.55 -5.83
C THR A 348 11.89 11.94 -7.19
N PRO A 349 12.46 10.78 -7.56
CA PRO A 349 12.23 10.17 -8.87
C PRO A 349 10.73 10.01 -9.19
N GLU A 350 10.33 10.19 -10.46
CA GLU A 350 8.93 10.19 -10.88
C GLU A 350 8.16 8.93 -10.43
N GLU A 351 8.81 7.76 -10.49
CA GLU A 351 8.20 6.50 -10.04
C GLU A 351 7.91 6.52 -8.53
N GLU A 352 8.84 7.02 -7.73
CA GLU A 352 8.68 7.15 -6.27
C GLU A 352 7.62 8.21 -5.93
N SER A 353 7.60 9.33 -6.65
CA SER A 353 6.54 10.34 -6.51
C SER A 353 5.15 9.74 -6.71
N ILE A 354 4.96 8.92 -7.75
CA ILE A 354 3.67 8.25 -8.00
C ILE A 354 3.30 7.31 -6.86
N GLN A 355 4.27 6.52 -6.36
CA GLN A 355 4.06 5.60 -5.23
C GLN A 355 3.66 6.31 -3.93
N LEU A 356 4.06 7.58 -3.76
CA LEU A 356 3.77 8.38 -2.57
C LEU A 356 2.47 9.20 -2.72
N LEU A 357 2.25 9.82 -3.88
CA LEU A 357 1.13 10.73 -4.10
C LEU A 357 -0.22 10.01 -4.03
N ASP A 358 -0.35 8.85 -4.67
CA ASP A 358 -1.61 8.11 -4.71
C ASP A 358 -2.15 7.72 -3.31
N PRO A 359 -1.36 7.05 -2.44
CA PRO A 359 -1.83 6.75 -1.08
C PRO A 359 -1.95 8.00 -0.20
N ALA A 360 -1.16 9.06 -0.43
CA ALA A 360 -1.28 10.31 0.32
C ALA A 360 -2.62 11.02 0.06
N TYR A 361 -2.99 11.22 -1.21
CA TYR A 361 -4.30 11.80 -1.56
C TYR A 361 -5.45 10.94 -1.05
N THR A 362 -5.32 9.62 -1.17
CA THR A 362 -6.33 8.66 -0.69
C THR A 362 -6.53 8.75 0.83
N ALA A 363 -5.44 8.80 1.60
CA ALA A 363 -5.49 8.94 3.05
C ALA A 363 -6.08 10.31 3.47
N LEU A 364 -5.69 11.40 2.81
CA LEU A 364 -6.21 12.74 3.08
C LEU A 364 -7.70 12.87 2.75
N LEU A 365 -8.15 12.29 1.64
CA LEU A 365 -9.57 12.27 1.28
C LEU A 365 -10.39 11.45 2.28
N THR A 366 -9.86 10.30 2.72
CA THR A 366 -10.48 9.46 3.76
C THR A 366 -10.57 10.21 5.08
N LEU A 367 -9.50 10.92 5.47
CA LEU A 367 -9.48 11.78 6.65
C LEU A 367 -10.57 12.87 6.56
N ALA A 368 -10.64 13.60 5.44
CA ALA A 368 -11.63 14.64 5.22
C ALA A 368 -13.07 14.14 5.32
N LYS A 369 -13.35 12.95 4.78
CA LYS A 369 -14.66 12.28 4.91
C LYS A 369 -15.01 11.97 6.36
N LYS A 370 -14.03 11.54 7.17
CA LYS A 370 -14.24 11.20 8.58
C LYS A 370 -14.43 12.43 9.47
N THR A 371 -13.91 13.59 9.08
CA THR A 371 -14.05 14.87 9.82
C THR A 371 -15.49 15.43 9.82
N ASP A 372 -16.33 15.04 8.86
CA ASP A 372 -17.66 15.62 8.61
C ASP A 372 -18.82 14.94 9.38
N ALA A 373 -18.52 13.97 10.24
CA ALA A 373 -19.53 13.28 11.02
C ALA A 373 -20.13 14.25 12.08
N LYS A 374 -21.31 14.80 11.74
CA LYS A 374 -22.13 15.79 12.48
C LYS A 374 -21.65 16.02 13.92
N ALA A 375 -21.12 17.22 14.17
CA ALA A 375 -20.96 17.70 15.54
C ALA A 375 -22.33 17.71 16.21
N SER A 376 -22.45 17.02 17.35
CA SER A 376 -23.51 17.31 18.30
C SER A 376 -23.42 18.81 18.63
N SER A 377 -24.51 19.51 18.38
CA SER A 377 -24.68 20.94 18.60
C SER A 377 -24.13 21.36 19.97
N GLY A 378 -23.06 22.17 20.00
CA GLY A 378 -22.75 22.98 21.18
C GLY A 378 -21.29 23.10 21.67
N GLN A 379 -20.24 22.71 20.94
CA GLN A 379 -18.86 22.91 21.43
C GLN A 379 -17.97 23.75 20.51
N TYR A 380 -17.32 24.73 21.16
CA TYR A 380 -16.45 25.81 20.70
C TYR A 380 -15.62 25.55 19.43
N ALA A 381 -15.69 26.52 18.51
CA ALA A 381 -15.18 26.50 17.14
C ALA A 381 -13.81 27.19 16.97
N GLY A 382 -12.95 27.18 17.98
CA GLY A 382 -11.56 27.64 17.82
C GLY A 382 -10.66 26.44 17.58
N THR A 383 -9.94 26.38 16.45
CA THR A 383 -8.84 25.43 16.11
C THR A 383 -9.16 24.05 15.50
N ARG A 384 -10.41 23.76 15.09
CA ARG A 384 -10.72 22.48 14.39
C ARG A 384 -10.70 22.65 12.87
N THR A 385 -9.83 21.92 12.16
CA THR A 385 -9.89 21.78 10.70
C THR A 385 -11.23 21.16 10.31
N THR A 386 -12.03 21.85 9.51
CA THR A 386 -13.28 21.34 8.94
C THR A 386 -13.01 20.52 7.67
N LYS A 387 -13.94 19.63 7.27
CA LYS A 387 -13.86 18.93 5.98
C LYS A 387 -13.58 19.89 4.83
N SER A 388 -14.32 21.02 4.76
CA SER A 388 -14.14 22.00 3.69
C SER A 388 -12.74 22.62 3.69
N GLN A 389 -12.20 22.97 4.86
CA GLN A 389 -10.86 23.55 4.95
C GLN A 389 -9.78 22.56 4.51
N LEU A 390 -9.91 21.29 4.92
CA LEU A 390 -8.98 20.24 4.51
C LEU A 390 -9.04 20.02 3.00
N LEU A 391 -10.24 19.90 2.40
CA LEU A 391 -10.39 19.75 0.95
C LEU A 391 -9.84 20.95 0.17
N ASP A 392 -10.03 22.17 0.70
CA ASP A 392 -9.42 23.37 0.12
C ASP A 392 -7.90 23.30 0.14
N LYS A 393 -7.31 22.84 1.24
CA LYS A 393 -5.87 22.71 1.40
C LYS A 393 -5.30 21.63 0.48
N ILE A 394 -5.95 20.47 0.39
CA ILE A 394 -5.54 19.40 -0.54
C ILE A 394 -5.56 19.89 -1.99
N LEU A 395 -6.58 20.66 -2.38
CA LEU A 395 -6.68 21.17 -3.74
C LEU A 395 -5.65 22.27 -4.03
N ARG A 396 -5.46 23.24 -3.11
CA ARG A 396 -4.55 24.38 -3.29
C ARG A 396 -3.08 23.99 -3.11
N ASP A 397 -2.76 23.42 -1.96
CA ASP A 397 -1.39 23.15 -1.53
C ASP A 397 -0.91 21.78 -2.03
N GLY A 398 -1.84 20.90 -2.40
CA GLY A 398 -1.54 19.63 -3.05
C GLY A 398 -1.62 19.72 -4.56
N ILE A 399 -2.83 19.72 -5.11
CA ILE A 399 -3.05 19.54 -6.56
C ILE A 399 -2.47 20.70 -7.39
N PHE A 400 -2.81 21.95 -7.07
CA PHE A 400 -2.33 23.10 -7.86
C PHE A 400 -0.83 23.33 -7.69
N SER A 401 -0.32 23.22 -6.46
CA SER A 401 1.11 23.28 -6.17
C SER A 401 1.88 22.20 -6.93
N ALA A 402 1.47 20.93 -6.82
CA ALA A 402 2.13 19.82 -7.50
C ALA A 402 2.07 19.95 -9.02
N TYR A 403 0.93 20.37 -9.58
CA TYR A 403 0.84 20.62 -11.02
C TYR A 403 1.79 21.74 -11.46
N PHE A 404 1.85 22.85 -10.72
CA PHE A 404 2.76 23.95 -11.04
C PHE A 404 4.23 23.51 -11.09
N HIS A 405 4.62 22.57 -10.22
CA HIS A 405 6.00 22.08 -10.09
C HIS A 405 6.34 20.83 -10.92
N ALA A 406 5.35 20.13 -11.47
CA ALA A 406 5.58 18.84 -12.15
C ALA A 406 4.68 18.62 -13.38
N LYS A 407 4.17 19.68 -14.01
CA LYS A 407 3.27 19.59 -15.19
C LYS A 407 3.92 18.95 -16.41
N GLU A 408 5.25 18.94 -16.50
CA GLU A 408 6.02 18.25 -17.52
C GLU A 408 6.05 16.73 -17.34
N HIS A 409 5.70 16.22 -16.15
CA HIS A 409 5.63 14.79 -15.85
C HIS A 409 4.21 14.27 -16.07
N ILE A 410 3.95 13.76 -17.28
CA ILE A 410 2.60 13.39 -17.74
C ILE A 410 1.91 12.33 -16.87
N ARG A 411 2.68 11.43 -16.23
CA ARG A 411 2.12 10.43 -15.30
C ARG A 411 1.74 11.05 -13.96
N ILE A 412 2.46 12.07 -13.49
CA ILE A 412 2.09 12.86 -12.32
C ILE A 412 0.79 13.62 -12.62
N VAL A 413 0.70 14.30 -13.77
CA VAL A 413 -0.52 14.99 -14.20
C VAL A 413 -1.74 14.05 -14.20
N LYS A 414 -1.58 12.81 -14.67
CA LYS A 414 -2.62 11.77 -14.60
C LYS A 414 -3.09 11.54 -13.15
N VAL A 415 -2.17 11.31 -12.23
CA VAL A 415 -2.47 11.09 -10.79
C VAL A 415 -3.20 12.29 -10.21
N LEU A 416 -2.74 13.51 -10.51
CA LEU A 416 -3.37 14.75 -10.03
C LEU A 416 -4.80 14.88 -10.55
N CYS A 417 -5.07 14.64 -11.84
CA CYS A 417 -6.42 14.70 -12.39
C CYS A 417 -7.37 13.67 -11.75
N LEU A 418 -6.91 12.42 -11.56
CA LEU A 418 -7.72 11.38 -10.93
C LEU A 418 -8.15 11.77 -9.51
N HIS A 419 -7.21 12.25 -8.69
CA HIS A 419 -7.51 12.67 -7.32
C HIS A 419 -8.31 13.97 -7.26
N MET A 420 -8.06 14.90 -8.18
CA MET A 420 -8.83 16.14 -8.29
C MET A 420 -10.32 15.86 -8.52
N SER A 421 -10.67 14.90 -9.38
CA SER A 421 -12.06 14.50 -9.62
C SER A 421 -12.75 14.10 -8.30
N ASN A 422 -12.10 13.22 -7.53
CA ASN A 422 -12.60 12.76 -6.23
C ASN A 422 -12.75 13.89 -5.22
N ILE A 423 -11.78 14.80 -5.15
CA ILE A 423 -11.82 15.98 -4.27
C ILE A 423 -12.99 16.89 -4.65
N ILE A 424 -13.18 17.18 -5.95
CA ILE A 424 -14.26 18.04 -6.43
C ILE A 424 -15.63 17.44 -6.14
N HIS A 425 -15.79 16.13 -6.32
CA HIS A 425 -17.03 15.43 -5.92
C HIS A 425 -17.30 15.55 -4.42
N GLU A 426 -16.28 15.43 -3.57
CA GLU A 426 -16.44 15.60 -2.13
C GLU A 426 -16.70 17.04 -1.68
N MET A 427 -16.19 18.02 -2.43
CA MET A 427 -16.46 19.44 -2.21
C MET A 427 -17.86 19.85 -2.67
N GLY A 428 -18.40 19.18 -3.70
CA GLY A 428 -19.64 19.57 -4.35
C GLY A 428 -19.61 21.01 -4.84
N ILE A 429 -20.69 21.75 -4.60
CA ILE A 429 -20.81 23.16 -5.00
C ILE A 429 -19.72 24.07 -4.42
N HIS A 430 -19.08 23.69 -3.31
CA HIS A 430 -18.00 24.50 -2.73
C HIS A 430 -16.74 24.55 -3.60
N ALA A 431 -16.60 23.66 -4.60
CA ALA A 431 -15.51 23.70 -5.56
C ALA A 431 -15.55 24.94 -6.48
N VAL A 432 -16.70 25.63 -6.62
CA VAL A 432 -16.86 26.79 -7.53
C VAL A 432 -15.86 27.92 -7.29
N LYS A 433 -15.38 28.09 -6.06
CA LYS A 433 -14.40 29.13 -5.69
C LYS A 433 -13.00 28.89 -6.26
N HIS A 434 -12.75 27.67 -6.76
CA HIS A 434 -11.48 27.26 -7.36
C HIS A 434 -11.52 27.26 -8.89
N LEU A 435 -12.64 27.62 -9.52
CA LEU A 435 -12.76 27.66 -10.99
C LEU A 435 -11.68 28.50 -11.67
N LYS A 436 -11.23 29.58 -11.03
CA LYS A 436 -10.17 30.46 -11.53
C LYS A 436 -8.83 29.73 -11.75
N ASP A 437 -8.59 28.63 -11.02
CA ASP A 437 -7.37 27.83 -11.08
C ASP A 437 -7.63 26.51 -11.85
N LEU A 438 -8.81 25.90 -11.64
CA LEU A 438 -9.24 24.67 -12.30
C LEU A 438 -9.36 24.80 -13.83
N ILE A 439 -9.99 25.87 -14.31
CA ILE A 439 -10.25 26.04 -15.76
C ILE A 439 -8.95 26.26 -16.55
N PRO A 440 -8.05 27.17 -16.15
CA PRO A 440 -6.77 27.33 -16.85
C PRO A 440 -5.92 26.06 -16.85
N MET A 441 -5.86 25.34 -15.72
CA MET A 441 -5.11 24.08 -15.63
C MET A 441 -5.63 23.04 -16.63
N HIS A 442 -6.95 22.82 -16.72
CA HIS A 442 -7.52 21.89 -17.70
C HIS A 442 -7.31 22.35 -19.13
N SER A 443 -7.40 23.65 -19.39
CA SER A 443 -7.14 24.19 -20.71
C SER A 443 -5.71 23.90 -21.15
N GLU A 444 -4.70 24.10 -20.30
CA GLU A 444 -3.30 23.78 -20.61
C GLU A 444 -3.11 22.30 -20.95
N ILE A 445 -3.73 21.39 -20.18
CA ILE A 445 -3.65 19.94 -20.40
C ILE A 445 -4.33 19.55 -21.72
N MET A 446 -5.58 19.98 -21.93
CA MET A 446 -6.43 19.50 -23.02
C MET A 446 -6.14 20.18 -24.36
N THR A 447 -5.58 21.40 -24.36
CA THR A 447 -5.20 22.10 -25.59
C THR A 447 -3.77 21.77 -26.04
N ASN A 448 -3.04 20.96 -25.28
CA ASN A 448 -1.69 20.53 -25.65
C ASN A 448 -1.74 19.72 -26.95
N PRO A 449 -0.98 20.09 -27.99
CA PRO A 449 -0.95 19.36 -29.26
C PRO A 449 -0.49 17.91 -29.12
N PHE A 450 0.27 17.58 -28.08
CA PHE A 450 0.76 16.22 -27.80
C PHE A 450 -0.15 15.43 -26.85
N ALA A 451 -1.29 15.97 -26.42
CA ALA A 451 -2.25 15.26 -25.56
C ALA A 451 -2.67 13.87 -26.10
N PRO A 452 -2.85 13.66 -27.43
CA PRO A 452 -3.16 12.34 -27.98
C PRO A 452 -2.05 11.28 -27.78
N LEU A 453 -0.81 11.68 -27.48
CA LEU A 453 0.29 10.76 -27.16
C LEU A 453 0.19 10.20 -25.73
N ALA A 454 -0.66 10.79 -24.88
CA ALA A 454 -0.89 10.38 -23.50
C ALA A 454 -2.39 10.14 -23.23
N PRO A 455 -3.01 9.14 -23.90
CA PRO A 455 -4.45 8.91 -23.86
C PRO A 455 -5.01 8.70 -22.45
N ASP A 456 -4.24 8.03 -21.58
CA ASP A 456 -4.60 7.81 -20.19
C ASP A 456 -4.69 9.09 -19.36
N THR A 457 -3.75 10.02 -19.55
CA THR A 457 -3.76 11.31 -18.87
C THR A 457 -4.90 12.18 -19.38
N LEU A 458 -5.15 12.16 -20.69
CA LEU A 458 -6.28 12.87 -21.28
C LEU A 458 -7.63 12.35 -20.78
N ARG A 459 -7.76 11.02 -20.61
CA ARG A 459 -8.95 10.41 -20.00
C ARG A 459 -9.17 10.89 -18.57
N ALA A 460 -8.11 10.90 -17.75
CA ALA A 460 -8.17 11.42 -16.39
C ALA A 460 -8.56 12.91 -16.34
N ALA A 461 -8.02 13.73 -17.25
CA ALA A 461 -8.35 15.15 -17.36
C ALA A 461 -9.81 15.38 -17.77
N LEU A 462 -10.37 14.54 -18.64
CA LEU A 462 -11.79 14.58 -19.01
C LEU A 462 -12.69 14.16 -17.84
N GLU A 463 -12.29 13.16 -17.06
CA GLU A 463 -13.02 12.75 -15.85
C GLU A 463 -13.04 13.87 -14.80
N SER A 464 -11.90 14.54 -14.56
CA SER A 464 -11.85 15.68 -13.65
C SER A 464 -12.63 16.88 -14.18
N LEU A 465 -12.60 17.13 -15.49
CA LEU A 465 -13.44 18.17 -16.11
C LEU A 465 -14.93 17.86 -15.95
N HIS A 466 -15.34 16.61 -16.14
CA HIS A 466 -16.72 16.19 -15.91
C HIS A 466 -17.13 16.46 -14.44
N ALA A 467 -16.28 16.13 -13.47
CA ALA A 467 -16.48 16.50 -12.06
C ALA A 467 -16.67 18.02 -11.88
N ILE A 468 -15.85 18.85 -12.54
CA ILE A 468 -16.02 20.31 -12.51
C ILE A 468 -17.40 20.70 -13.07
N LEU A 469 -17.76 20.18 -14.24
CA LEU A 469 -19.02 20.53 -14.89
C LEU A 469 -20.23 20.17 -14.03
N THR A 470 -20.23 19.00 -13.39
CA THR A 470 -21.37 18.54 -12.57
C THR A 470 -21.50 19.25 -11.23
N ASN A 471 -20.39 19.69 -10.64
CA ASN A 471 -20.40 20.29 -9.30
C ASN A 471 -20.35 21.82 -9.32
N CYS A 472 -19.77 22.41 -10.37
CA CYS A 472 -19.55 23.85 -10.46
C CYS A 472 -20.49 24.56 -11.45
N TRP A 473 -21.44 23.85 -12.06
CA TRP A 473 -22.37 24.38 -13.06
C TRP A 473 -22.99 25.77 -12.76
N PRO A 474 -23.34 26.15 -11.51
CA PRO A 474 -24.00 27.44 -11.27
C PRO A 474 -23.14 28.66 -11.63
N ARG A 475 -21.81 28.50 -11.71
CA ARG A 475 -20.87 29.59 -12.04
C ARG A 475 -20.28 29.48 -13.45
N LEU A 476 -20.51 28.36 -14.14
CA LEU A 476 -19.92 28.11 -15.47
C LEU A 476 -20.55 28.93 -16.59
N SER A 477 -21.72 29.55 -16.37
CA SER A 477 -22.30 30.52 -17.31
C SER A 477 -21.55 31.86 -17.41
N THR A 478 -20.52 32.07 -16.58
CA THR A 478 -19.67 33.26 -16.70
C THR A 478 -18.99 33.26 -18.07
N PRO A 479 -19.10 34.33 -18.90
CA PRO A 479 -18.62 34.32 -20.29
C PRO A 479 -17.16 33.88 -20.45
N ALA A 480 -16.26 34.35 -19.56
CA ALA A 480 -14.85 33.97 -19.59
C ALA A 480 -14.61 32.45 -19.41
N TYR A 481 -15.37 31.79 -18.53
CA TYR A 481 -15.26 30.34 -18.35
C TYR A 481 -15.91 29.59 -19.51
N GLN A 482 -17.04 30.09 -20.05
CA GLN A 482 -17.67 29.48 -21.23
C GLN A 482 -16.72 29.49 -22.42
N ASP A 483 -16.08 30.62 -22.71
CA ASP A 483 -15.17 30.76 -23.85
C ASP A 483 -13.97 29.81 -23.74
N GLU A 484 -13.38 29.71 -22.54
CA GLU A 484 -12.25 28.80 -22.32
C GLU A 484 -12.67 27.32 -22.38
N LEU A 485 -13.88 26.98 -21.91
CA LEU A 485 -14.45 25.62 -22.02
C LEU A 485 -14.72 25.23 -23.47
N ILE A 486 -15.27 26.13 -24.28
CA ILE A 486 -15.47 25.90 -25.72
C ILE A 486 -14.11 25.68 -26.39
N LYS A 487 -13.15 26.59 -26.15
CA LYS A 487 -11.80 26.50 -26.71
C LYS A 487 -11.14 25.16 -26.36
N MET A 488 -11.11 24.77 -25.08
CA MET A 488 -10.43 23.53 -24.68
C MET A 488 -11.07 22.28 -25.31
N LEU A 489 -12.40 22.23 -25.40
CA LEU A 489 -13.11 21.09 -25.99
C LEU A 489 -12.89 21.02 -27.50
N VAL A 490 -12.94 22.15 -28.19
CA VAL A 490 -12.73 22.26 -29.64
C VAL A 490 -11.31 21.85 -30.02
N VAL A 491 -10.30 22.45 -29.38
CA VAL A 491 -8.90 22.17 -29.70
C VAL A 491 -8.55 20.71 -29.37
N CYS A 492 -8.98 20.21 -28.21
CA CYS A 492 -8.76 18.81 -27.85
C CYS A 492 -9.41 17.85 -28.85
N PHE A 493 -10.65 18.13 -29.26
CA PHE A 493 -11.34 17.32 -30.27
C PHE A 493 -10.61 17.31 -31.62
N ILE A 494 -10.12 18.46 -32.08
CA ILE A 494 -9.36 18.56 -33.33
C ILE A 494 -8.07 17.75 -33.25
N ASN A 495 -7.27 17.93 -32.19
CA ASN A 495 -6.02 17.20 -32.00
C ASN A 495 -6.24 15.67 -32.00
N ILE A 496 -7.36 15.21 -31.45
CA ILE A 496 -7.73 13.79 -31.45
C ILE A 496 -8.22 13.32 -32.82
N GLU A 497 -8.93 14.16 -33.58
CA GLU A 497 -9.40 13.81 -34.92
C GLU A 497 -8.27 13.68 -35.93
N GLU A 498 -7.21 14.47 -35.76
CA GLU A 498 -6.00 14.40 -36.60
C GLU A 498 -5.21 13.09 -36.38
N GLU A 499 -5.40 12.43 -35.24
CA GLU A 499 -4.69 11.21 -34.85
C GLU A 499 -5.51 9.95 -35.16
N SER A 500 -5.03 9.12 -36.09
CA SER A 500 -5.72 7.88 -36.51
C SER A 500 -5.33 6.68 -35.65
N LYS A 501 -5.78 6.65 -34.37
CA LYS A 501 -5.51 5.52 -33.45
C LYS A 501 -6.78 4.97 -32.79
N ASP A 502 -6.86 3.65 -32.67
CA ASP A 502 -8.02 2.93 -32.13
C ASP A 502 -8.30 3.21 -30.65
N ASP A 503 -7.25 3.49 -29.85
CA ASP A 503 -7.35 3.81 -28.41
C ASP A 503 -7.95 5.20 -28.12
N LEU A 504 -8.02 6.07 -29.12
CA LEU A 504 -8.60 7.41 -29.02
C LEU A 504 -10.11 7.43 -29.29
N VAL A 505 -10.69 6.35 -29.82
CA VAL A 505 -12.13 6.28 -30.13
C VAL A 505 -12.99 6.51 -28.89
N ASP A 506 -12.63 5.89 -27.77
CA ASP A 506 -13.36 6.04 -26.51
C ASP A 506 -13.12 7.41 -25.86
N ILE A 507 -11.95 8.00 -26.08
CA ILE A 507 -11.65 9.37 -25.65
C ILE A 507 -12.51 10.36 -26.44
N LYS A 508 -12.63 10.20 -27.75
CA LYS A 508 -13.50 11.02 -28.60
C LYS A 508 -14.95 10.99 -28.13
N LYS A 509 -15.49 9.79 -27.83
CA LYS A 509 -16.83 9.63 -27.23
C LYS A 509 -16.93 10.37 -25.89
N SER A 510 -15.90 10.29 -25.05
CA SER A 510 -15.84 10.98 -23.76
C SER A 510 -15.85 12.51 -23.93
N ILE A 511 -15.09 13.06 -24.88
CA ILE A 511 -15.09 14.50 -25.20
C ILE A 511 -16.49 14.96 -25.63
N ILE A 512 -17.14 14.22 -26.53
CA ILE A 512 -18.51 14.53 -26.99
C ILE A 512 -19.48 14.52 -25.80
N LYS A 513 -19.39 13.52 -24.92
CA LYS A 513 -20.21 13.44 -23.71
C LYS A 513 -19.96 14.65 -22.79
N THR A 514 -18.71 15.02 -22.55
CA THR A 514 -18.34 16.17 -21.73
C THR A 514 -18.87 17.48 -22.33
N ALA A 515 -18.81 17.66 -23.65
CA ALA A 515 -19.40 18.79 -24.34
C ALA A 515 -20.93 18.84 -24.16
N ALA A 516 -21.63 17.72 -24.31
CA ALA A 516 -23.08 17.65 -24.07
C ALA A 516 -23.48 18.03 -22.64
N ILE A 517 -22.69 17.60 -21.64
CA ILE A 517 -22.89 17.97 -20.24
C ILE A 517 -22.69 19.47 -20.04
N PHE A 518 -21.63 20.04 -20.62
CA PHE A 518 -21.37 21.48 -20.56
C PHE A 518 -22.52 22.30 -21.20
N MET A 519 -23.02 21.87 -22.36
CA MET A 519 -24.17 22.52 -23.02
C MET A 519 -25.42 22.47 -22.13
N THR A 520 -25.67 21.34 -21.47
CA THR A 520 -26.82 21.16 -20.57
C THR A 520 -26.70 22.02 -19.30
N ALA A 521 -25.52 22.02 -18.68
CA ALA A 521 -25.19 22.84 -17.52
C ALA A 521 -25.39 24.34 -17.81
N SER A 522 -24.91 24.81 -18.97
CA SER A 522 -25.01 26.21 -19.39
C SER A 522 -26.47 26.63 -19.67
N LYS A 523 -27.28 25.78 -20.32
CA LYS A 523 -28.71 26.03 -20.51
C LYS A 523 -29.47 26.18 -19.19
N THR A 524 -29.05 25.46 -18.16
CA THR A 524 -29.71 25.47 -16.85
C THR A 524 -29.34 26.71 -16.04
N ALA A 525 -28.10 27.20 -16.18
CA ALA A 525 -27.61 28.38 -15.46
C ALA A 525 -27.97 29.72 -16.16
N ASP A 526 -28.10 29.75 -17.49
CA ASP A 526 -28.56 30.93 -18.22
C ASP A 526 -30.09 30.98 -18.31
N LYS A 527 -30.72 31.94 -17.63
CA LYS A 527 -32.18 32.24 -17.78
C LYS A 527 -32.55 32.76 -19.19
N GLY A 528 -31.59 32.87 -20.11
CA GLY A 528 -31.78 33.17 -21.53
C GLY A 528 -30.84 32.30 -22.38
N GLY A 529 -31.29 31.09 -22.74
CA GLY A 529 -30.49 30.00 -23.33
C GLY A 529 -29.91 30.23 -24.74
N ASP A 530 -29.88 31.45 -25.26
CA ASP A 530 -29.42 31.76 -26.63
C ASP A 530 -27.92 32.13 -26.73
N ASN A 531 -27.23 32.43 -25.63
CA ASN A 531 -25.85 32.93 -25.66
C ASN A 531 -24.84 31.87 -26.14
N LEU A 532 -24.93 30.63 -25.64
CA LEU A 532 -23.95 29.59 -25.97
C LEU A 532 -24.06 29.10 -27.42
N ASN A 533 -25.29 28.93 -27.93
CA ASN A 533 -25.51 28.55 -29.33
C ASN A 533 -25.01 29.64 -30.30
N ALA A 534 -25.09 30.92 -29.92
CA ALA A 534 -24.55 32.02 -30.71
C ALA A 534 -23.02 31.96 -30.84
N LYS A 535 -22.32 31.42 -29.83
CA LYS A 535 -20.86 31.22 -29.86
C LYS A 535 -20.43 29.99 -30.67
N VAL A 536 -21.18 28.90 -30.58
CA VAL A 536 -20.83 27.62 -31.23
C VAL A 536 -21.14 27.61 -32.73
N LYS A 537 -22.24 28.23 -33.17
CA LYS A 537 -22.66 28.22 -34.60
C LYS A 537 -21.58 28.74 -35.56
N PRO A 538 -20.92 29.89 -35.31
CA PRO A 538 -19.83 30.37 -36.17
C PRO A 538 -18.65 29.39 -36.25
N LEU A 539 -18.33 28.69 -35.16
CA LEU A 539 -17.22 27.71 -35.13
C LEU A 539 -17.52 26.51 -36.03
N ILE A 540 -18.74 25.96 -35.97
CA ILE A 540 -19.17 24.86 -36.85
C ILE A 540 -19.19 25.29 -38.32
N ALA A 541 -19.54 26.55 -38.59
CA ALA A 541 -19.52 27.09 -39.96
C ALA A 541 -18.10 27.20 -40.53
N GLN A 542 -17.09 27.44 -39.67
CA GLN A 542 -15.68 27.48 -40.07
C GLN A 542 -15.06 26.07 -40.16
N GLU A 543 -15.38 25.19 -39.21
CA GLU A 543 -14.87 23.82 -39.15
C GLU A 543 -16.03 22.81 -39.01
N PRO A 544 -16.52 22.23 -40.12
CA PRO A 544 -17.69 21.34 -40.14
C PRO A 544 -17.53 20.09 -39.25
N LEU A 545 -16.31 19.62 -38.98
CA LEU A 545 -16.07 18.47 -38.11
C LEU A 545 -16.58 18.71 -36.67
N LEU A 546 -16.57 19.97 -36.21
CA LEU A 546 -17.08 20.36 -34.89
C LEU A 546 -18.58 20.16 -34.73
N ALA A 547 -19.32 19.94 -35.82
CA ALA A 547 -20.72 19.57 -35.73
C ALA A 547 -20.90 18.34 -34.84
N ALA A 548 -20.01 17.33 -34.93
CA ALA A 548 -20.10 16.11 -34.14
C ALA A 548 -19.92 16.35 -32.63
N LEU A 549 -19.12 17.34 -32.24
CA LEU A 549 -18.84 17.71 -30.86
C LEU A 549 -20.05 18.34 -30.15
N PHE A 550 -20.82 19.15 -30.86
CA PHE A 550 -21.93 19.93 -30.29
C PHE A 550 -23.32 19.45 -30.74
N LYS A 551 -23.45 18.23 -31.28
CA LYS A 551 -24.76 17.64 -31.58
C LYS A 551 -25.63 17.63 -30.31
N GLN A 552 -26.80 18.26 -30.39
CA GLN A 552 -27.77 18.21 -29.31
C GLN A 552 -28.32 16.78 -29.24
N THR A 553 -28.04 16.07 -28.14
CA THR A 553 -28.76 14.85 -27.76
C THR A 553 -30.14 15.17 -27.24
#